data_AF-A0A8S9WHJ1-F1
#
_entry.id   AF-A0A8S9WHJ1-F1
#
_cell.length_a   1.000
_cell.length_b   1.000
_cell.length_c   1.000
_cell.angle_alpha   90.00
_cell.angle_beta   90.00
_cell.angle_gamma   90.00
#
_symmetry.space_group_name_H-M   'P 1'
#
loop_
_entity.id
_entity.type
_entity.pdbx_description
1 polymer ?
#
loop_
_entity_poly.entity_id
_entity_poly.type
_entity_poly.pdbx_seq_one_letter_code
_entity_poly.pdbx_strand_id
1 'polypeptide(L)'
;MAKSKGERRKEAKADVAPGSDGKCDILSLSNNQLLAFLLKFLVVAAALMIVWFYCVGAFYQSVVFAFSKPVILLMGYTKLQIAALNLGNAYLVNFNLVPLVALAVATPNLILRKRLEMLAIGIPILFLLHVIDILVRFPMYLDHSKFAEMVYVSIGIVGVAVPFIIWFAIAVSFHGAGKR
;
A
#
# COMPACT_ATOMS: atom_id res chain seq x y z
N MET A 1 18.61 63.65 -2.94
CA MET A 1 17.49 63.18 -3.77
C MET A 1 16.81 62.00 -3.08
N ALA A 2 15.65 62.23 -2.45
CA ALA A 2 14.92 61.20 -1.72
C ALA A 2 13.99 60.45 -2.68
N LYS A 3 14.21 59.14 -2.88
CA LYS A 3 13.31 58.28 -3.67
C LYS A 3 11.91 58.25 -3.05
N SER A 4 10.92 58.46 -3.91
CA SER A 4 9.48 58.52 -3.62
C SER A 4 8.97 57.27 -2.87
N LYS A 5 8.10 57.49 -1.88
CA LYS A 5 7.41 56.47 -1.08
C LYS A 5 6.59 55.48 -1.94
N GLY A 6 6.31 55.81 -3.21
CA GLY A 6 5.58 54.96 -4.16
C GLY A 6 6.39 53.82 -4.77
N GLU A 7 7.71 53.96 -4.93
CA GLU A 7 8.56 52.93 -5.55
C GLU A 7 8.93 51.80 -4.57
N ARG A 8 9.11 52.13 -3.28
CA ARG A 8 9.40 51.10 -2.25
C ARG A 8 8.27 50.09 -2.04
N ARG A 9 7.06 50.40 -2.52
CA ARG A 9 5.88 49.53 -2.38
C ARG A 9 5.75 48.50 -3.51
N LYS A 10 6.51 48.65 -4.61
CA LYS A 10 6.48 47.72 -5.75
C LYS A 10 7.59 46.67 -5.70
N GLU A 11 8.72 46.95 -5.05
CA GLU A 11 9.81 45.98 -4.90
C GLU A 11 9.62 44.98 -3.74
N ALA A 12 8.78 45.30 -2.74
CA ALA A 12 8.48 44.37 -1.64
C ALA A 12 7.45 43.28 -1.99
N LYS A 13 7.05 43.16 -3.27
CA LYS A 13 5.95 42.28 -3.72
C LYS A 13 6.34 41.26 -4.80
N ALA A 14 7.64 41.08 -5.06
CA ALA A 14 8.11 40.28 -6.19
C ALA A 14 8.94 39.03 -5.84
N ASP A 15 9.25 38.74 -4.57
CA ASP A 15 10.07 37.57 -4.20
C ASP A 15 9.47 36.73 -3.05
N VAL A 16 8.19 36.38 -3.17
CA VAL A 16 7.67 35.19 -2.48
C VAL A 16 7.09 34.28 -3.53
N ALA A 17 7.96 33.49 -4.15
CA ALA A 17 7.55 32.28 -4.84
C ALA A 17 6.66 31.47 -3.87
N PRO A 18 5.45 31.03 -4.27
CA PRO A 18 4.71 30.07 -3.48
C PRO A 18 5.37 28.70 -3.68
N GLY A 19 6.57 28.53 -3.12
CA GLY A 19 7.04 27.26 -2.63
C GLY A 19 6.26 26.95 -1.35
N SER A 20 4.95 26.73 -1.45
CA SER A 20 4.17 26.26 -0.32
C SER A 20 4.31 24.76 -0.25
N ASP A 21 5.24 24.34 0.59
CA ASP A 21 5.39 23.02 1.16
C ASP A 21 4.11 22.20 1.09
N GLY A 22 4.21 21.02 0.46
CA GLY A 22 3.14 20.04 0.32
C GLY A 22 2.67 19.51 1.66
N LYS A 23 1.89 20.31 2.38
CA LYS A 23 1.16 19.93 3.58
C LYS A 23 0.05 18.95 3.18
N CYS A 24 0.39 17.66 3.21
CA CYS A 24 -0.61 16.61 3.16
C CYS A 24 -1.20 16.45 4.57
N ASP A 25 -2.02 17.40 4.98
CA ASP A 25 -2.70 17.33 6.28
C ASP A 25 -4.02 16.57 6.10
N ILE A 26 -3.93 15.26 5.93
CA ILE A 26 -5.11 14.39 5.79
C ILE A 26 -6.05 14.54 7.01
N LEU A 27 -5.48 14.90 8.16
CA LEU A 27 -6.20 15.14 9.41
C LEU A 27 -6.96 16.48 9.42
N SER A 28 -6.72 17.38 8.47
CA SER A 28 -7.40 18.67 8.36
C SER A 28 -8.41 18.74 7.20
N LEU A 29 -8.78 17.59 6.61
CA LEU A 29 -9.75 17.56 5.51
C LEU A 29 -11.15 17.90 6.03
N SER A 30 -11.85 18.77 5.30
CA SER A 30 -13.28 19.01 5.54
C SER A 30 -14.11 17.76 5.22
N ASN A 31 -15.31 17.63 5.81
CA ASN A 31 -16.22 16.50 5.56
C ASN A 31 -16.46 16.24 4.07
N ASN A 32 -16.59 17.30 3.26
CA ASN A 32 -16.80 17.18 1.81
C ASN A 32 -15.57 16.63 1.10
N GLN A 33 -14.36 17.01 1.53
CA GLN A 33 -13.11 16.48 0.98
C GLN A 33 -12.87 15.03 1.40
N LEU A 34 -13.21 14.66 2.63
CA LEU A 34 -13.16 13.29 3.10
C LEU A 34 -14.12 12.39 2.29
N LEU A 35 -15.36 12.85 2.10
CA LEU A 35 -16.35 12.12 1.29
C LEU A 35 -15.86 11.96 -0.17
N ALA A 36 -15.34 13.03 -0.77
CA ALA A 36 -14.78 12.98 -2.12
C ALA A 36 -13.60 12.01 -2.22
N PHE A 37 -12.71 11.97 -1.21
CA PHE A 37 -11.63 11.00 -1.13
C PHE A 37 -12.15 9.57 -1.07
N LEU A 38 -13.12 9.28 -0.21
CA LEU A 38 -13.69 7.94 -0.06
C LEU A 38 -14.36 7.47 -1.35
N LEU A 39 -15.15 8.33 -1.99
CA LEU A 39 -15.77 8.02 -3.28
C LEU A 39 -14.72 7.76 -4.36
N LYS A 40 -13.69 8.60 -4.44
CA LYS A 40 -12.60 8.42 -5.39
C LYS A 40 -11.84 7.11 -5.13
N PHE A 41 -11.55 6.80 -3.87
CA PHE A 41 -10.92 5.55 -3.47
C PHE A 41 -11.75 4.35 -3.91
N LEU A 42 -13.06 4.37 -3.66
CA LEU A 42 -13.96 3.27 -4.05
C LEU A 42 -13.94 3.04 -5.57
N VAL A 43 -14.07 4.11 -6.36
CA VAL A 43 -14.08 4.03 -7.82
C VAL A 43 -12.74 3.54 -8.36
N VAL A 44 -11.63 4.07 -7.84
CA VAL A 44 -10.29 3.64 -8.24
C VAL A 44 -10.03 2.19 -7.85
N ALA A 45 -10.42 1.78 -6.64
CA ALA A 45 -10.28 0.41 -6.18
C ALA A 45 -11.11 -0.55 -7.04
N ALA A 46 -12.36 -0.21 -7.37
CA ALA A 46 -13.20 -1.03 -8.24
C ALA A 46 -12.58 -1.20 -9.64
N ALA A 47 -12.08 -0.11 -10.25
CA ALA A 47 -11.40 -0.18 -11.54
C ALA A 47 -10.13 -1.02 -11.48
N LEU A 48 -9.31 -0.83 -10.44
CA LEU A 48 -8.10 -1.61 -10.23
C LEU A 48 -8.39 -3.08 -9.93
N MET A 49 -9.48 -3.41 -9.24
CA MET A 49 -9.90 -4.80 -9.02
C MET A 49 -10.23 -5.49 -10.35
N ILE A 50 -10.90 -4.81 -11.28
CA ILE A 50 -11.16 -5.37 -12.62
C ILE A 50 -9.82 -5.68 -13.31
N VAL A 51 -8.92 -4.69 -13.37
CA VAL A 51 -7.58 -4.90 -13.97
C VAL A 51 -6.81 -6.01 -13.25
N TRP A 52 -6.95 -6.09 -11.93
CA TRP A 52 -6.32 -7.12 -11.11
C TRP A 52 -6.80 -8.51 -11.52
N PHE A 53 -8.11 -8.75 -11.56
CA PHE A 53 -8.65 -10.07 -11.91
C PHE A 53 -8.32 -10.48 -13.34
N TYR A 54 -8.38 -9.55 -14.30
CA TYR A 54 -8.25 -9.89 -15.72
C TYR A 54 -6.83 -9.83 -16.26
N CYS A 55 -5.92 -9.05 -15.66
CA CYS A 55 -4.60 -8.80 -16.25
C CYS A 55 -3.44 -9.19 -15.33
N VAL A 56 -3.46 -8.79 -14.06
CA VAL A 56 -2.23 -8.76 -13.23
C VAL A 56 -2.20 -9.83 -12.14
N GLY A 57 -3.35 -10.15 -11.55
CA GLY A 57 -3.44 -10.95 -10.34
C GLY A 57 -2.87 -12.36 -10.49
N ALA A 58 -3.16 -13.03 -11.62
CA ALA A 58 -2.67 -14.39 -11.87
C ALA A 58 -1.15 -14.43 -12.01
N PHE A 59 -0.58 -13.42 -12.67
CA PHE A 59 0.87 -13.27 -12.78
C PHE A 59 1.49 -13.01 -11.40
N TYR A 60 0.95 -12.06 -10.63
CA TYR A 60 1.44 -11.75 -9.29
C TYR A 60 1.41 -12.98 -8.37
N GLN A 61 0.29 -13.71 -8.35
CA GLN A 61 0.15 -14.93 -7.56
C GLN A 61 1.18 -15.99 -7.97
N SER A 62 1.44 -16.14 -9.28
CA SER A 62 2.46 -17.06 -9.79
C SER A 62 3.85 -16.69 -9.27
N VAL A 63 4.17 -15.39 -9.18
CA VAL A 63 5.44 -14.91 -8.60
C VAL A 63 5.49 -15.22 -7.11
N VAL A 64 4.45 -14.91 -6.32
CA VAL A 64 4.40 -15.23 -4.88
C VAL A 64 4.62 -16.73 -4.65
N PHE A 65 3.97 -17.58 -5.46
CA PHE A 65 4.12 -19.03 -5.36
C PHE A 65 5.53 -19.50 -5.74
N ALA A 66 6.14 -18.91 -6.77
CA ALA A 66 7.50 -19.21 -7.17
C ALA A 66 8.52 -18.91 -6.06
N PHE A 67 8.31 -17.82 -5.29
CA PHE A 67 9.14 -17.49 -4.12
C PHE A 67 8.86 -18.39 -2.91
N SER A 68 7.61 -18.80 -2.72
CA SER A 68 7.22 -19.64 -1.59
C SER A 68 7.70 -21.08 -1.74
N LYS A 69 7.68 -21.61 -2.97
CA LYS A 69 7.97 -23.03 -3.26
C LYS A 69 9.33 -23.52 -2.76
N PRO A 70 10.47 -22.82 -2.97
CA PRO A 70 11.75 -23.24 -2.42
C PRO A 70 11.73 -23.35 -0.89
N VAL A 71 11.09 -22.40 -0.21
CA VAL A 71 10.98 -22.39 1.25
C VAL A 71 10.15 -23.57 1.74
N ILE A 72 9.03 -23.86 1.09
CA ILE A 72 8.18 -25.02 1.42
C ILE A 72 8.95 -26.34 1.26
N LEU A 73 9.74 -26.47 0.18
CA LEU A 73 10.59 -27.65 -0.02
C LEU A 73 11.65 -27.77 1.08
N LEU A 74 12.25 -26.65 1.50
CA LEU A 74 13.21 -26.62 2.60
C LEU A 74 12.58 -26.97 3.96
N MET A 75 11.28 -26.69 4.15
CA MET A 75 10.53 -27.14 5.33
C MET A 75 10.27 -28.65 5.35
N GLY A 76 10.59 -29.38 4.27
CA GLY A 76 10.47 -30.83 4.19
C GLY A 76 9.24 -31.34 3.44
N TYR A 77 8.38 -30.46 2.92
CA TYR A 77 7.19 -30.88 2.17
C TYR A 77 7.54 -31.31 0.74
N THR A 78 6.88 -32.35 0.27
CA THR A 78 7.10 -32.93 -1.06
C THR A 78 6.38 -32.15 -2.16
N LYS A 79 6.84 -32.30 -3.41
CA LYS A 79 6.14 -31.74 -4.58
C LYS A 79 4.69 -32.23 -4.69
N LEU A 80 4.42 -33.47 -4.25
CA LEU A 80 3.08 -34.05 -4.26
C LEU A 80 2.16 -33.34 -3.26
N GLN A 81 2.64 -33.07 -2.04
CA GLN A 81 1.90 -32.31 -1.03
C GLN A 81 1.63 -30.87 -1.48
N ILE A 82 2.61 -30.23 -2.13
CA ILE A 82 2.45 -28.89 -2.72
C ILE A 82 1.35 -28.88 -3.79
N ALA A 83 1.33 -29.88 -4.66
CA ALA A 83 0.30 -30.01 -5.69
C ALA A 83 -1.09 -30.30 -5.11
N ALA A 84 -1.17 -31.14 -4.07
CA ALA A 84 -2.41 -31.54 -3.43
C ALA A 84 -3.16 -30.37 -2.78
N LEU A 85 -2.44 -29.38 -2.24
CA LEU A 85 -3.03 -28.17 -1.65
C LEU A 85 -3.64 -27.21 -2.70
N ASN A 86 -3.40 -27.43 -4.01
CA ASN A 86 -3.97 -26.70 -5.14
C ASN A 86 -4.14 -25.18 -4.94
N LEU A 87 -3.05 -24.51 -4.56
CA LEU A 87 -3.06 -23.09 -4.19
C LEU A 87 -3.07 -22.13 -5.41
N GLY A 88 -3.17 -22.64 -6.64
CA GLY A 88 -2.87 -21.89 -7.87
C GLY A 88 -3.87 -20.79 -8.24
N ASN A 89 -5.15 -20.90 -7.88
CA ASN A 89 -6.19 -19.91 -8.23
C ASN A 89 -6.99 -19.39 -7.03
N ALA A 90 -6.81 -19.96 -5.84
CA ALA A 90 -7.63 -19.63 -4.67
C ALA A 90 -7.35 -18.24 -4.07
N TYR A 91 -6.29 -17.55 -4.50
CA TYR A 91 -5.77 -16.35 -3.81
C TYR A 91 -5.77 -15.07 -4.63
N LEU A 92 -6.39 -15.05 -5.81
CA LEU A 92 -6.54 -13.84 -6.62
C LEU A 92 -7.16 -12.68 -5.82
N VAL A 93 -8.14 -13.00 -4.97
CA VAL A 93 -8.81 -12.01 -4.11
C VAL A 93 -7.98 -11.67 -2.88
N ASN A 94 -7.31 -12.66 -2.29
CA ASN A 94 -6.63 -12.47 -1.00
C ASN A 94 -5.26 -11.81 -1.14
N PHE A 95 -4.56 -12.07 -2.25
CA PHE A 95 -3.22 -11.53 -2.50
C PHE A 95 -3.27 -10.31 -3.41
N ASN A 96 -4.15 -9.36 -3.12
CA ASN A 96 -4.31 -8.20 -3.98
C ASN A 96 -3.57 -6.96 -3.43
N LEU A 97 -2.90 -6.24 -4.32
CA LEU A 97 -2.23 -4.97 -3.99
C LEU A 97 -3.17 -3.76 -4.15
N VAL A 98 -4.44 -4.00 -4.47
CA VAL A 98 -5.37 -2.98 -4.94
C VAL A 98 -5.63 -1.89 -3.89
N PRO A 99 -5.90 -2.20 -2.60
CA PRO A 99 -6.07 -1.17 -1.59
C PRO A 99 -4.87 -0.23 -1.49
N LEU A 100 -3.64 -0.76 -1.54
CA LEU A 100 -2.43 0.07 -1.45
C LEU A 100 -2.31 1.01 -2.66
N VAL A 101 -2.48 0.48 -3.88
CA VAL A 101 -2.39 1.28 -5.11
C VAL A 101 -3.54 2.29 -5.18
N ALA A 102 -4.75 1.89 -4.80
CA ALA A 102 -5.90 2.77 -4.75
C ALA A 102 -5.71 3.91 -3.75
N LEU A 103 -5.18 3.63 -2.55
CA LEU A 103 -4.77 4.68 -1.60
C LEU A 103 -3.71 5.59 -2.23
N ALA A 104 -2.73 5.02 -2.92
CA ALA A 104 -1.64 5.78 -3.54
C ALA A 104 -2.15 6.78 -4.57
N VAL A 105 -3.25 6.47 -5.26
CA VAL A 105 -3.84 7.26 -6.34
C VAL A 105 -4.93 8.20 -5.82
N ALA A 106 -5.81 7.70 -4.95
CA ALA A 106 -6.97 8.43 -4.48
C ALA A 106 -6.62 9.53 -3.47
N THR A 107 -5.53 9.36 -2.71
CA THR A 107 -5.13 10.33 -1.69
C THR A 107 -4.95 11.73 -2.29
N PRO A 108 -5.72 12.73 -1.82
CA PRO A 108 -5.60 14.10 -2.30
C PRO A 108 -4.26 14.71 -1.84
N ASN A 109 -3.69 15.61 -2.64
CA ASN A 109 -2.50 16.40 -2.30
C ASN A 109 -1.22 15.61 -1.94
N LEU A 110 -1.23 14.28 -2.07
CA LEU A 110 -0.03 13.47 -1.91
C LEU A 110 0.89 13.70 -3.11
N ILE A 111 2.09 14.24 -2.88
CA ILE A 111 3.09 14.48 -3.92
C ILE A 111 3.56 13.15 -4.55
N LEU A 112 3.96 13.18 -5.83
CA LEU A 112 4.35 11.96 -6.57
C LEU A 112 5.45 11.17 -5.86
N ARG A 113 6.46 11.84 -5.31
CA ARG A 113 7.55 11.20 -4.53
C ARG A 113 7.00 10.34 -3.39
N LYS A 114 5.99 10.83 -2.66
CA LYS A 114 5.39 10.11 -1.53
C LYS A 114 4.51 8.95 -1.97
N ARG A 115 3.85 9.07 -3.12
CA ARG A 115 3.14 7.95 -3.75
C ARG A 115 4.11 6.81 -4.08
N LEU A 116 5.24 7.14 -4.72
CA LEU A 116 6.27 6.16 -5.06
C LEU A 116 6.90 5.53 -3.82
N GLU A 117 7.20 6.33 -2.79
CA GLU A 117 7.71 5.84 -1.49
C GLU A 117 6.73 4.85 -0.84
N MET A 118 5.44 5.20 -0.81
CA MET A 118 4.40 4.33 -0.25
C MET A 118 4.29 2.99 -1.01
N LEU A 119 4.38 3.01 -2.34
CA LEU A 119 4.37 1.81 -3.16
C LEU A 119 5.66 1.00 -3.01
N ALA A 120 6.82 1.66 -2.99
CA ALA A 120 8.12 1.03 -2.86
C ALA A 120 8.30 0.31 -1.52
N ILE A 121 7.68 0.82 -0.45
CA ILE A 121 7.68 0.18 0.87
C ILE A 121 6.55 -0.85 0.97
N GLY A 122 5.34 -0.49 0.53
CA GLY A 122 4.17 -1.33 0.74
C GLY A 122 4.11 -2.57 -0.14
N ILE A 123 4.58 -2.51 -1.37
CA ILE A 123 4.59 -3.70 -2.25
C ILE A 123 5.48 -4.80 -1.68
N PRO A 124 6.75 -4.56 -1.26
CA PRO A 124 7.58 -5.58 -0.62
C PRO A 124 6.97 -6.14 0.66
N ILE A 125 6.39 -5.29 1.53
CA ILE A 125 5.78 -5.75 2.79
C ILE A 125 4.59 -6.68 2.51
N LEU A 126 3.68 -6.26 1.64
CA LEU A 126 2.53 -7.08 1.27
C LEU A 126 2.96 -8.36 0.56
N PHE A 127 3.96 -8.29 -0.32
CA PHE A 127 4.52 -9.47 -0.97
C PHE A 127 5.05 -10.49 0.03
N LEU A 128 5.83 -10.04 1.02
CA LEU A 128 6.33 -10.92 2.08
C LEU A 128 5.20 -11.51 2.92
N LEU A 129 4.18 -10.73 3.26
CA LEU A 129 2.99 -11.23 3.96
C LEU A 129 2.27 -12.31 3.15
N HIS A 130 2.10 -12.12 1.84
CA HIS A 130 1.50 -13.14 0.97
C HIS A 130 2.35 -14.41 0.87
N VAL A 131 3.68 -14.28 0.83
CA VAL A 131 4.58 -15.44 0.89
C VAL A 131 4.37 -16.19 2.21
N ILE A 132 4.42 -15.50 3.35
CA ILE A 132 4.24 -16.12 4.67
C ILE A 132 2.85 -16.78 4.77
N ASP A 133 1.80 -16.14 4.25
CA ASP A 133 0.44 -16.71 4.18
C ASP A 133 0.42 -18.07 3.49
N ILE A 134 1.13 -18.21 2.36
CA ILE A 134 1.29 -19.50 1.69
C ILE A 134 2.05 -20.48 2.58
N LEU A 135 3.17 -20.07 3.17
CA LEU A 135 4.04 -20.96 3.95
C LEU A 135 3.30 -21.58 5.14
N VAL A 136 2.52 -20.79 5.88
CA VAL A 136 1.85 -21.26 7.11
C VAL A 136 0.71 -22.25 6.84
N ARG A 137 0.17 -22.26 5.61
CA ARG A 137 -0.89 -23.22 5.23
C ARG A 137 -0.41 -24.66 5.25
N PHE A 138 0.87 -24.91 4.96
CA PHE A 138 1.42 -26.26 4.95
C PHE A 138 1.37 -26.92 6.33
N PRO A 139 2.01 -26.35 7.37
CA PRO A 139 1.92 -26.92 8.72
C PRO A 139 0.49 -26.84 9.29
N MET A 140 -0.33 -25.87 8.87
CA MET A 140 -1.73 -25.80 9.29
C MET A 140 -2.57 -26.96 8.75
N TYR A 141 -2.49 -27.25 7.45
CA TYR A 141 -3.33 -28.28 6.81
C TYR A 141 -2.74 -29.69 6.89
N LEU A 142 -1.42 -29.85 6.80
CA LEU A 142 -0.77 -31.16 6.74
C LEU A 142 -0.37 -31.68 8.12
N ASP A 143 0.05 -30.78 9.01
CA ASP A 143 0.53 -31.15 10.35
C ASP A 143 -0.45 -30.75 11.46
N HIS A 144 -1.59 -30.14 11.10
CA HIS A 144 -2.61 -29.64 12.02
C HIS A 144 -2.06 -28.70 13.12
N SER A 145 -1.04 -27.91 12.78
CA SER A 145 -0.36 -27.02 13.71
C SER A 145 -1.25 -25.84 14.13
N LYS A 146 -1.59 -25.79 15.42
CA LYS A 146 -2.35 -24.69 16.02
C LYS A 146 -1.62 -23.35 16.01
N PHE A 147 -0.29 -23.40 16.07
CA PHE A 147 0.52 -22.19 15.93
C PHE A 147 0.40 -21.61 14.51
N ALA A 148 0.47 -22.47 13.47
CA ALA A 148 0.32 -22.02 12.09
C ALA A 148 -1.08 -21.47 11.81
N GLU A 149 -2.12 -22.07 12.39
CA GLU A 149 -3.50 -21.58 12.33
C GLU A 149 -3.63 -20.17 12.94
N MET A 150 -3.04 -19.94 14.12
CA MET A 150 -3.02 -18.62 14.76
C MET A 150 -2.33 -17.57 13.89
N VAL A 151 -1.17 -17.91 13.31
CA VAL A 151 -0.43 -17.02 12.42
C VAL A 151 -1.26 -16.71 11.16
N TYR A 152 -1.89 -17.72 10.57
CA TYR A 152 -2.74 -17.55 9.39
C TYR A 152 -3.90 -16.57 9.63
N VAL A 153 -4.65 -16.76 10.72
CA VAL A 153 -5.75 -15.84 11.09
C VAL A 153 -5.23 -14.42 11.32
N SER A 154 -4.08 -14.29 11.98
CA SER A 154 -3.44 -12.99 12.25
C SER A 154 -3.04 -12.28 10.94
N ILE A 155 -2.47 -13.01 9.99
CA ILE A 155 -2.12 -12.47 8.66
C ILE A 155 -3.36 -12.02 7.91
N GLY A 156 -4.49 -12.72 8.02
CA GLY A 156 -5.75 -12.27 7.42
C GLY A 156 -6.17 -10.87 7.89
N ILE A 157 -6.10 -10.62 9.20
CA ILE A 157 -6.44 -9.32 9.80
C ILE A 157 -5.40 -8.26 9.40
N VAL A 158 -4.13 -8.59 9.57
CA VAL A 158 -3.00 -7.68 9.29
C VAL A 158 -2.95 -7.33 7.81
N GLY A 159 -3.17 -8.28 6.90
CA GLY A 159 -3.13 -8.08 5.45
C GLY A 159 -4.16 -7.05 4.98
N VAL A 160 -5.36 -7.03 5.59
CA VAL A 160 -6.38 -6.01 5.30
C VAL A 160 -5.97 -4.63 5.83
N ALA A 161 -5.35 -4.57 7.02
CA ALA A 161 -5.00 -3.31 7.68
C ALA A 161 -3.72 -2.66 7.13
N VAL A 162 -2.73 -3.46 6.71
CA VAL A 162 -1.38 -2.99 6.30
C VAL A 162 -1.41 -1.89 5.24
N PRO A 163 -2.21 -1.98 4.15
CA PRO A 163 -2.28 -0.90 3.16
C PRO A 163 -2.65 0.45 3.80
N PHE A 164 -3.57 0.45 4.76
CA PHE A 164 -4.02 1.66 5.47
C PHE A 164 -2.99 2.13 6.49
N ILE A 165 -2.32 1.22 7.20
CA ILE A 165 -1.25 1.56 8.14
C ILE A 165 -0.10 2.24 7.40
N ILE A 166 0.35 1.66 6.28
CA ILE A 166 1.43 2.21 5.46
C ILE A 166 1.02 3.58 4.90
N TRP A 167 -0.19 3.68 4.36
CA TRP A 167 -0.73 4.93 3.88
C TRP A 167 -0.75 6.00 4.97
N PHE A 168 -1.31 5.68 6.14
CA PHE A 168 -1.39 6.62 7.25
C PHE A 168 -0.01 7.05 7.72
N ALA A 169 0.92 6.11 7.88
CA ALA A 169 2.29 6.41 8.25
C ALA A 169 2.94 7.37 7.25
N ILE A 170 2.90 7.09 5.94
CA ILE A 170 3.54 7.96 4.94
C ILE A 170 2.83 9.30 4.78
N ALA A 171 1.50 9.32 4.88
CA ALA A 171 0.73 10.54 4.76
C ALA A 171 0.92 11.48 5.96
N VAL A 172 1.07 10.94 7.17
CA VAL A 172 1.19 11.73 8.41
C VAL A 172 2.65 12.05 8.78
N SER A 173 3.62 11.17 8.47
CA SER A 173 5.00 11.27 8.97
C SER A 173 5.81 12.48 8.49
N PHE A 174 5.28 13.33 7.61
CA PHE A 174 5.97 14.56 7.17
C PHE A 174 5.34 15.86 7.67
N HIS A 175 4.45 15.79 8.67
CA HIS A 175 3.99 16.99 9.39
C HIS A 175 5.07 17.64 10.28
N GLY A 176 6.21 16.95 10.51
CA GLY A 176 7.26 17.39 11.45
C GLY A 176 8.65 17.68 10.86
N ALA A 177 8.87 17.48 9.55
CA ALA A 177 10.22 17.54 8.95
C ALA A 177 10.53 18.86 8.18
N GLY A 178 9.77 19.93 8.46
CA GLY A 178 9.99 21.29 7.92
C GLY A 178 10.66 22.26 8.90
N LYS A 179 11.41 21.75 9.89
CA LYS A 179 12.24 22.56 10.80
C LYS A 179 13.60 21.89 11.00
N ARG A 180 14.46 21.90 10.00
CA ARG A 180 15.92 21.94 10.15
C ARG A 180 16.51 22.71 8.99
#